data_AF-A0A849B1R6-F1
#
_entry.id   AF-A0A849B1R6-F1
#
_cell.length_a   1.000
_cell.length_b   1.000
_cell.length_c   1.000
_cell.angle_alpha   90.00
_cell.angle_beta   90.00
_cell.angle_gamma   90.00
#
_symmetry.space_group_name_H-M   'P 1'
#
loop_
_entity.id
_entity.type
_entity.pdbx_description
1 polymer ?
#
loop_
_entity_poly.entity_id
_entity_poly.type
_entity_poly.pdbx_seq_one_letter_code
_entity_poly.pdbx_strand_id
1 'polypeptide(L)'
;FFKKFEPIYWQFLKQENKRKRIRLATLSLSEIVTIAICYKTSQVNNFKTFFQLLYQFESKLFKSLPCYKNMLSLINQHQLAIHALHRALSKGQACQYLWIDSTPLPVCKNKRIPRGHHALDDIASRGKSSIDWFYGCKLHLLMNSEGQIVNTVLSTGHISDIRKIEELVDGLLATVYGDRGYIGKSIKTKLLEQNIDLITYPRKNMRVSLLPFSDEYHLRQRKRIETLIGLLKEK
;
A
#
# COMPACT_ATOMS: atom_id res chain seq x y z
N PHE A 1 10.15 -3.98 17.56
CA PHE A 1 9.04 -3.08 17.18
C PHE A 1 7.93 -3.04 18.24
N PHE A 2 7.12 -4.10 18.41
CA PHE A 2 5.92 -4.08 19.27
C PHE A 2 6.14 -3.69 20.74
N LYS A 3 7.26 -4.09 21.35
CA LYS A 3 7.62 -3.68 22.72
C LYS A 3 7.63 -2.15 22.94
N LYS A 4 8.00 -1.37 21.91
CA LYS A 4 8.00 0.10 21.95
C LYS A 4 6.70 0.71 21.39
N PHE A 5 6.09 0.04 20.40
CA PHE A 5 4.91 0.54 19.68
C PHE A 5 3.60 0.38 20.44
N GLU A 6 3.39 -0.76 21.13
CA GLU A 6 2.12 -1.07 21.79
C GLU A 6 1.64 0.01 22.78
N PRO A 7 2.48 0.54 23.69
CA PRO A 7 2.03 1.58 24.63
C PRO A 7 1.50 2.83 23.92
N ILE A 8 2.19 3.29 22.88
CA ILE A 8 1.83 4.48 22.09
C ILE A 8 0.53 4.21 21.32
N TYR A 9 0.43 3.03 20.70
CA TYR A 9 -0.75 2.61 19.95
C TYR A 9 -2.01 2.58 20.81
N TRP A 10 -1.93 2.03 22.03
CA TRP A 10 -3.06 2.01 22.94
C TRP A 10 -3.44 3.39 23.46
N GLN A 11 -2.48 4.29 23.67
CA GLN A 11 -2.77 5.69 24.02
C GLN A 11 -3.50 6.41 22.88
N PHE A 12 -3.02 6.27 21.65
CA PHE A 12 -3.68 6.81 20.45
C PHE A 12 -5.12 6.31 20.32
N LEU A 13 -5.34 4.99 20.44
CA LEU A 13 -6.70 4.43 20.38
C LEU A 13 -7.63 4.92 21.50
N LYS A 14 -7.10 5.24 22.69
CA LYS A 14 -7.92 5.83 23.76
C LYS A 14 -8.38 7.24 23.42
N GLN A 15 -7.49 8.04 22.82
CA GLN A 15 -7.76 9.43 22.44
C GLN A 15 -8.76 9.52 21.28
N GLU A 16 -8.51 8.76 20.21
CA GLU A 16 -9.33 8.82 18.99
C GLU A 16 -10.70 8.16 19.14
N ASN A 17 -10.78 7.04 19.87
CA ASN A 17 -11.91 6.12 19.71
C ASN A 17 -12.98 6.22 20.80
N LYS A 18 -12.94 7.23 21.69
CA LYS A 18 -13.82 7.36 22.90
C LYS A 18 -14.05 6.02 23.63
N ARG A 19 -13.12 5.07 23.55
CA ARG A 19 -13.30 3.71 24.05
C ARG A 19 -12.97 3.68 25.53
N LYS A 20 -14.01 3.55 26.36
CA LYS A 20 -13.90 3.53 27.83
C LYS A 20 -13.34 2.22 28.40
N ARG A 21 -13.31 1.11 27.64
CA ARG A 21 -12.96 -0.22 28.17
C ARG A 21 -11.89 -0.93 27.33
N ILE A 22 -10.76 -1.20 27.95
CA ILE A 22 -9.75 -2.15 27.46
C ILE A 22 -10.04 -3.49 28.14
N ARG A 23 -10.40 -4.52 27.38
CA ARG A 23 -10.38 -5.90 27.85
C ARG A 23 -9.05 -6.50 27.40
N LEU A 24 -8.38 -7.22 28.29
CA LEU A 24 -7.20 -8.00 27.92
C LEU A 24 -7.65 -9.05 26.89
N ALA A 25 -7.18 -8.91 25.65
CA ALA A 25 -7.34 -9.93 24.64
C ALA A 25 -6.47 -11.14 25.03
N THR A 26 -6.91 -12.35 24.69
CA THR A 26 -6.13 -13.57 24.90
C THR A 26 -4.83 -13.58 24.10
N LEU A 27 -4.80 -12.82 22.99
CA LEU A 27 -3.63 -12.62 22.14
C LEU A 27 -3.07 -11.20 22.30
N SER A 28 -1.75 -11.10 22.32
CA SER A 28 -0.99 -9.86 22.18
C SER A 28 -1.16 -9.23 20.79
N LEU A 29 -0.83 -7.95 20.65
CA LEU A 29 -0.89 -7.28 19.35
C LEU A 29 0.08 -7.89 18.35
N SER A 30 1.29 -8.28 18.81
CA SER A 30 2.24 -9.00 17.97
C SER A 30 1.69 -10.32 17.44
N GLU A 31 1.00 -11.12 18.26
CA GLU A 31 0.40 -12.39 17.81
C GLU A 31 -0.70 -12.15 16.77
N ILE A 32 -1.56 -11.15 16.98
CA ILE A 32 -2.62 -10.79 16.03
C ILE A 32 -2.03 -10.39 14.67
N VAL A 33 -0.99 -9.53 14.68
CA VAL A 33 -0.32 -9.08 13.44
C VAL A 33 0.42 -10.24 12.77
N THR A 34 1.10 -11.10 13.53
CA THR A 34 1.76 -12.29 12.99
C THR A 34 0.77 -13.21 12.29
N ILE A 35 -0.38 -13.53 12.91
CA ILE A 35 -1.40 -14.38 12.27
C ILE A 35 -1.91 -13.76 10.97
N ALA A 36 -2.13 -12.43 10.94
CA ALA A 36 -2.58 -11.74 9.73
C ALA A 36 -1.54 -11.78 8.60
N ILE A 37 -0.25 -11.65 8.92
CA ILE A 37 0.85 -11.75 7.95
C ILE A 37 1.00 -13.20 7.47
N CYS A 38 1.06 -14.16 8.39
CA CYS A 38 1.17 -15.58 8.07
C CYS A 38 0.05 -16.05 7.14
N TYR A 39 -1.18 -15.56 7.35
CA TYR A 39 -2.27 -15.84 6.41
C TYR A 39 -1.92 -15.40 4.99
N LYS A 40 -1.43 -14.17 4.83
CA LYS A 40 -1.08 -13.62 3.52
C LYS A 40 0.12 -14.31 2.87
N THR A 41 1.08 -14.77 3.66
CA THR A 41 2.25 -15.51 3.13
C THR A 41 1.97 -16.99 2.91
N SER A 42 0.90 -17.55 3.49
CA SER A 42 0.56 -18.98 3.37
C SER A 42 0.01 -19.41 2.01
N GLN A 43 -0.35 -18.45 1.15
CA GLN A 43 -1.01 -18.70 -0.14
C GLN A 43 -2.36 -19.46 -0.04
N VAL A 44 -2.97 -19.50 1.15
CA VAL A 44 -4.29 -20.10 1.35
C VAL A 44 -5.39 -19.10 0.97
N ASN A 45 -6.26 -19.47 0.04
CA ASN A 45 -7.26 -18.56 -0.54
C ASN A 45 -8.31 -18.05 0.47
N ASN A 46 -8.63 -18.85 1.50
CA ASN A 46 -9.65 -18.51 2.50
C ASN A 46 -9.07 -18.52 3.91
N PHE A 47 -9.31 -17.43 4.64
CA PHE A 47 -8.92 -17.30 6.04
C PHE A 47 -9.48 -18.40 6.93
N LYS A 48 -10.68 -18.93 6.65
CA LYS A 48 -11.26 -20.04 7.42
C LYS A 48 -10.40 -21.30 7.37
N THR A 49 -9.95 -21.68 6.18
CA THR A 49 -9.08 -22.85 5.97
C THR A 49 -7.74 -22.63 6.63
N PHE A 50 -7.12 -21.45 6.43
CA PHE A 50 -5.88 -21.08 7.09
C PHE A 50 -5.99 -21.18 8.62
N PHE A 51 -7.08 -20.65 9.19
CA PHE A 51 -7.27 -20.64 10.64
C PHE A 51 -7.49 -22.04 11.20
N GLN A 52 -8.13 -22.95 10.44
CA GLN A 52 -8.23 -24.37 10.81
C GLN A 52 -6.86 -25.05 10.83
N LEU A 53 -6.03 -24.82 9.81
CA LEU A 53 -4.65 -25.33 9.77
C LEU A 53 -3.82 -24.78 10.94
N LEU A 54 -3.92 -23.49 11.22
CA LEU A 54 -3.26 -22.85 12.36
C LEU A 54 -3.67 -23.52 13.68
N TYR A 55 -4.97 -23.80 13.86
CA TYR A 55 -5.48 -24.45 15.06
C TYR A 55 -4.99 -25.90 15.19
N GLN A 56 -4.94 -26.63 14.07
CA GLN A 56 -4.56 -28.04 14.04
C GLN A 56 -3.06 -28.24 14.27
N PHE A 57 -2.21 -27.44 13.62
CA PHE A 57 -0.77 -27.68 13.56
C PHE A 57 0.03 -26.75 14.49
N GLU A 58 -0.43 -25.51 14.68
CA GLU A 58 0.37 -24.44 15.29
C GLU A 58 -0.30 -23.76 16.49
N SER A 59 -1.37 -24.37 17.04
CA SER A 59 -2.08 -23.81 18.19
C SER A 59 -1.19 -23.64 19.43
N LYS A 60 -0.17 -24.50 19.56
CA LYS A 60 0.82 -24.48 20.65
C LYS A 60 1.72 -23.24 20.63
N LEU A 61 1.83 -22.54 19.49
CA LEU A 61 2.62 -21.31 19.39
C LEU A 61 1.95 -20.11 20.09
N PHE A 62 0.68 -20.23 20.45
CA PHE A 62 -0.12 -19.17 21.05
C PHE A 62 -0.65 -19.61 22.41
N LYS A 63 -0.77 -18.68 23.35
CA LYS A 63 -1.32 -19.00 24.69
C LYS A 63 -2.74 -19.55 24.61
N SER A 64 -3.58 -18.91 23.81
CA SER A 64 -4.97 -19.34 23.56
C SER A 64 -5.49 -18.66 22.30
N LEU A 65 -5.79 -19.47 21.27
CA LEU A 65 -6.43 -18.99 20.05
C LEU A 65 -7.92 -18.71 20.30
N PRO A 66 -8.42 -17.52 19.95
CA PRO A 66 -9.83 -17.20 20.07
C PRO A 66 -10.64 -17.94 18.99
N CYS A 67 -11.97 -17.94 19.10
CA CYS A 67 -12.81 -18.47 18.02
C CYS A 67 -12.64 -17.65 16.73
N TYR A 68 -12.92 -18.27 15.58
CA TYR A 68 -12.78 -17.67 14.25
C TYR A 68 -13.37 -16.25 14.14
N LYS A 69 -14.59 -16.04 14.65
CA LYS A 69 -15.28 -14.74 14.60
C LYS A 69 -14.50 -13.67 15.39
N ASN A 70 -14.00 -14.02 16.56
CA ASN A 70 -13.21 -13.11 17.39
C ASN A 70 -11.85 -12.84 16.74
N MET A 71 -11.21 -13.84 16.12
CA MET A 71 -9.97 -13.63 15.38
C MET A 71 -10.14 -12.61 14.24
N LEU A 72 -11.19 -12.75 13.43
CA LEU A 72 -11.51 -11.78 12.38
C LEU A 72 -11.74 -10.37 12.94
N SER A 73 -12.48 -10.25 14.04
CA SER A 73 -12.71 -8.96 14.71
C SER A 73 -11.40 -8.33 15.18
N LEU A 74 -10.46 -9.12 15.72
CA LEU A 74 -9.17 -8.64 16.19
C LEU A 74 -8.29 -8.15 15.03
N ILE A 75 -8.21 -8.93 13.94
CA ILE A 75 -7.45 -8.52 12.74
C ILE A 75 -8.02 -7.23 12.16
N ASN A 76 -9.34 -7.13 12.02
CA ASN A 76 -9.99 -5.93 11.46
C ASN A 76 -9.82 -4.71 12.38
N GLN A 77 -9.91 -4.90 13.70
CA GLN A 77 -9.70 -3.82 14.66
C GLN A 77 -8.26 -3.28 14.64
N HIS A 78 -7.29 -4.13 14.36
CA HIS A 78 -5.87 -3.81 14.48
C HIS A 78 -5.14 -3.64 13.14
N GLN A 79 -5.88 -3.31 12.06
CA GLN A 79 -5.29 -2.99 10.75
C GLN A 79 -4.27 -1.85 10.82
N LEU A 80 -4.49 -0.85 11.68
CA LEU A 80 -3.53 0.24 11.92
C LEU A 80 -2.18 -0.25 12.45
N ALA A 81 -2.16 -1.31 13.26
CA ALA A 81 -0.91 -1.88 13.75
C ALA A 81 -0.12 -2.60 12.65
N ILE A 82 -0.83 -3.29 11.73
CA ILE A 82 -0.23 -3.89 10.53
C ILE A 82 0.37 -2.79 9.65
N HIS A 83 -0.38 -1.70 9.43
CA HIS A 83 0.10 -0.56 8.65
C HIS A 83 1.31 0.13 9.30
N ALA A 84 1.30 0.33 10.62
CA ALA A 84 2.43 0.90 11.34
C ALA A 84 3.69 0.03 11.25
N LEU A 85 3.53 -1.30 11.33
CA LEU A 85 4.64 -2.24 11.12
C LEU A 85 5.19 -2.13 9.70
N HIS A 86 4.33 -2.14 8.68
CA HIS A 86 4.74 -1.94 7.29
C HIS A 86 5.52 -0.64 7.12
N ARG A 87 4.98 0.48 7.62
CA ARG A 87 5.64 1.80 7.57
C ARG A 87 6.99 1.80 8.28
N ALA A 88 7.13 1.09 9.40
CA ALA A 88 8.38 1.00 10.13
C ALA A 88 9.43 0.16 9.40
N LEU A 89 9.01 -0.89 8.66
CA LEU A 89 9.90 -1.71 7.84
C LEU A 89 10.32 -0.98 6.55
N SER A 90 9.45 -0.14 5.98
CA SER A 90 9.76 0.64 4.77
C SER A 90 10.62 1.89 5.03
N LYS A 91 10.79 2.33 6.29
CA LYS A 91 11.60 3.51 6.62
C LYS A 91 13.09 3.19 6.65
N GLY A 92 13.92 4.06 6.06
CA GLY A 92 15.37 4.08 6.27
C GLY A 92 16.22 3.41 5.19
N GLN A 93 15.62 2.99 4.07
CA GLN A 93 16.40 2.54 2.93
C GLN A 93 16.78 3.75 2.06
N ALA A 94 18.06 4.09 2.06
CA ALA A 94 18.61 5.00 1.06
C ALA A 94 18.54 4.28 -0.29
N CYS A 95 17.68 4.77 -1.19
CA CYS A 95 17.49 4.18 -2.50
C CYS A 95 17.79 5.24 -3.56
N GLN A 96 18.85 5.02 -4.33
CA GLN A 96 19.21 5.92 -5.42
C GLN A 96 18.18 5.89 -6.56
N TYR A 97 17.62 4.72 -6.85
CA TYR A 97 16.71 4.49 -7.97
C TYR A 97 15.39 3.91 -7.47
N LEU A 98 14.29 4.54 -7.88
CA LEU A 98 12.94 4.17 -7.47
C LEU A 98 12.03 4.08 -8.70
N TRP A 99 11.04 3.20 -8.63
CA TRP A 99 9.99 3.05 -9.63
C TRP A 99 8.66 3.46 -9.03
N ILE A 100 7.89 4.23 -9.79
CA ILE A 100 6.56 4.69 -9.38
C ILE A 100 5.50 4.16 -10.34
N ASP A 101 4.41 3.67 -9.77
CA ASP A 101 3.22 3.27 -10.52
C ASP A 101 1.96 3.38 -9.66
N SER A 102 0.82 3.51 -10.33
CA SER A 102 -0.48 3.57 -9.65
C SER A 102 -1.37 2.43 -10.11
N THR A 103 -2.28 2.00 -9.25
CA THR A 103 -3.21 0.94 -9.60
C THR A 103 -4.60 1.18 -9.03
N PRO A 104 -5.67 0.98 -9.82
CA PRO A 104 -7.03 1.13 -9.31
C PRO A 104 -7.37 -0.01 -8.34
N LEU A 105 -8.00 0.33 -7.23
CA LEU A 105 -8.58 -0.58 -6.25
C LEU A 105 -10.11 -0.46 -6.32
N PRO A 106 -10.77 -1.19 -7.25
CA PRO A 106 -12.22 -1.14 -7.38
C PRO A 106 -12.88 -1.75 -6.14
N VAL A 107 -13.80 -1.01 -5.53
CA VAL A 107 -14.53 -1.48 -4.34
C VAL A 107 -15.80 -2.22 -4.73
N CYS A 108 -16.42 -1.84 -5.86
CA CYS A 108 -17.58 -2.53 -6.42
C CYS A 108 -17.62 -2.38 -7.94
N LYS A 109 -18.46 -3.20 -8.59
CA LYS A 109 -18.76 -3.05 -10.03
C LYS A 109 -19.56 -1.77 -10.25
N ASN A 110 -19.34 -1.07 -11.37
CA ASN A 110 -20.04 0.19 -11.67
C ASN A 110 -21.57 0.09 -11.60
N LYS A 111 -22.16 -1.05 -12.00
CA LYS A 111 -23.61 -1.34 -11.91
C LYS A 111 -24.15 -1.44 -10.47
N ARG A 112 -23.27 -1.57 -9.47
CA ARG A 112 -23.62 -1.70 -8.04
C ARG A 112 -23.42 -0.41 -7.25
N ILE A 113 -22.86 0.64 -7.86
CA ILE A 113 -22.70 1.95 -7.20
C ILE A 113 -24.05 2.44 -6.61
N PRO A 114 -25.19 2.39 -7.34
CA PRO A 114 -26.46 2.88 -6.78
C PRO A 114 -27.01 2.00 -5.65
N ARG A 115 -26.56 0.74 -5.54
CA ARG A 115 -27.06 -0.22 -4.53
C ARG A 115 -26.35 -0.11 -3.18
N GLY A 116 -25.44 0.87 -3.03
CA GLY A 116 -24.77 1.20 -1.77
C GLY A 116 -23.62 0.26 -1.42
N HIS A 117 -22.39 0.78 -1.37
CA HIS A 117 -21.26 0.12 -0.73
C HIS A 117 -20.64 1.08 0.29
N HIS A 118 -21.07 0.99 1.54
CA HIS A 118 -20.78 2.01 2.56
C HIS A 118 -19.41 1.91 3.23
N ALA A 119 -18.64 0.84 2.99
CA ALA A 119 -17.41 0.63 3.76
C ALA A 119 -16.29 1.62 3.42
N LEU A 120 -16.37 2.31 2.27
CA LEU A 120 -15.33 3.23 1.78
C LEU A 120 -15.93 4.50 1.13
N ASP A 121 -17.17 4.88 1.47
CA ASP A 121 -17.85 6.01 0.82
C ASP A 121 -17.09 7.34 0.96
N ASP A 122 -16.36 7.52 2.06
CA ASP A 122 -15.58 8.75 2.32
C ASP A 122 -14.39 8.93 1.36
N ILE A 123 -13.89 7.85 0.75
CA ILE A 123 -12.66 7.86 -0.07
C ILE A 123 -12.84 7.24 -1.45
N ALA A 124 -13.88 6.45 -1.68
CA ALA A 124 -14.15 5.84 -2.97
C ALA A 124 -14.79 6.87 -3.91
N SER A 125 -14.31 6.92 -5.15
CA SER A 125 -14.92 7.75 -6.18
C SER A 125 -14.87 7.05 -7.53
N ARG A 126 -15.62 7.57 -8.51
CA ARG A 126 -15.42 7.16 -9.90
C ARG A 126 -14.05 7.61 -10.36
N GLY A 127 -13.35 6.74 -11.09
CA GLY A 127 -12.05 6.99 -11.69
C GLY A 127 -11.96 6.30 -13.05
N LYS A 128 -11.00 6.72 -13.87
CA LYS A 128 -10.74 6.09 -15.17
C LYS A 128 -9.34 5.47 -15.15
N SER A 129 -9.28 4.18 -15.48
CA SER A 129 -8.03 3.47 -15.75
C SER A 129 -7.75 3.44 -17.25
N SER A 130 -6.63 2.84 -17.66
CA SER A 130 -6.34 2.55 -19.06
C SER A 130 -7.36 1.58 -19.70
N ILE A 131 -8.04 0.76 -18.88
CA ILE A 131 -8.95 -0.30 -19.33
C ILE A 131 -10.40 0.20 -19.32
N ASP A 132 -10.90 0.64 -18.16
CA ASP A 132 -12.29 1.07 -18.00
C ASP A 132 -12.45 2.06 -16.82
N TRP A 133 -13.64 2.64 -16.71
CA TRP A 133 -14.11 3.32 -15.53
C TRP A 133 -14.24 2.34 -14.36
N PHE A 134 -13.89 2.80 -13.16
CA PHE A 134 -14.05 2.04 -11.92
C PHE A 134 -14.62 2.93 -10.83
N TYR A 135 -15.22 2.33 -9.81
CA TYR A 135 -15.57 2.99 -8.56
C TYR A 135 -14.71 2.43 -7.44
N GLY A 136 -13.93 3.29 -6.79
CA GLY A 136 -13.02 2.88 -5.73
C GLY A 136 -11.90 3.88 -5.49
N CYS A 137 -10.78 3.36 -5.02
CA CYS A 137 -9.58 4.15 -4.70
C CYS A 137 -8.47 3.91 -5.73
N LYS A 138 -7.41 4.69 -5.68
CA LYS A 138 -6.13 4.39 -6.32
C LYS A 138 -5.07 4.19 -5.26
N LEU A 139 -4.29 3.13 -5.42
CA LEU A 139 -3.07 2.90 -4.66
C LEU A 139 -1.88 3.32 -5.51
N HIS A 140 -1.12 4.28 -5.01
CA HIS A 140 0.14 4.72 -5.62
C HIS A 140 1.29 4.12 -4.84
N LEU A 141 2.26 3.56 -5.56
CA LEU A 141 3.36 2.77 -4.99
C LEU A 141 4.70 3.30 -5.45
N LEU A 142 5.65 3.32 -4.53
CA LEU A 142 7.06 3.56 -4.79
C LEU A 142 7.85 2.32 -4.41
N MET A 143 8.65 1.81 -5.33
CA MET A 143 9.40 0.56 -5.19
C MET A 143 10.88 0.78 -5.44
N ASN A 144 11.75 0.10 -4.69
CA ASN A 144 13.19 0.13 -4.92
C ASN A 144 13.67 -0.98 -5.88
N SER A 145 14.99 -1.02 -6.11
CA SER A 145 15.64 -2.00 -7.00
C SER A 145 15.63 -3.43 -6.47
N GLU A 146 15.29 -3.65 -5.20
CA GLU A 146 15.13 -4.97 -4.60
C GLU A 146 13.67 -5.48 -4.71
N GLY A 147 12.75 -4.65 -5.17
CA GLY A 147 11.32 -4.97 -5.25
C GLY A 147 10.56 -4.71 -3.94
N GLN A 148 11.16 -4.01 -2.99
CA GLN A 148 10.53 -3.63 -1.73
C GLN A 148 9.71 -2.35 -1.90
N ILE A 149 8.59 -2.27 -1.18
CA ILE A 149 7.73 -1.09 -1.15
C ILE A 149 8.35 -0.05 -0.20
N VAL A 150 8.78 1.08 -0.77
CA VAL A 150 9.40 2.19 -0.05
C VAL A 150 8.34 3.12 0.52
N ASN A 151 7.34 3.47 -0.28
CA ASN A 151 6.23 4.31 0.16
C ASN A 151 4.95 3.97 -0.60
N THR A 152 3.82 4.27 0.03
CA THR A 152 2.48 4.03 -0.53
C THR A 152 1.56 5.18 -0.18
N VAL A 153 0.75 5.62 -1.13
CA VAL A 153 -0.30 6.62 -0.91
C VAL A 153 -1.62 6.09 -1.44
N LEU A 154 -2.67 6.18 -0.64
CA LEU A 154 -4.02 5.88 -1.07
C LEU A 154 -4.73 7.18 -1.43
N SER A 155 -5.32 7.25 -2.61
CA SER A 155 -6.13 8.39 -3.03
C SER A 155 -7.51 7.96 -3.49
N THR A 156 -8.41 8.93 -3.60
CA THR A 156 -9.69 8.72 -4.28
C THR A 156 -9.47 8.37 -5.75
N GLY A 157 -10.43 7.68 -6.36
CA GLY A 157 -10.33 7.14 -7.72
C GLY A 157 -10.15 8.18 -8.83
N HIS A 158 -10.62 9.41 -8.64
CA HIS A 158 -10.58 10.47 -9.66
C HIS A 158 -9.26 11.26 -9.66
N ILE A 159 -8.47 11.17 -8.59
CA ILE A 159 -7.23 11.94 -8.47
C ILE A 159 -6.21 11.45 -9.50
N SER A 160 -5.54 12.39 -10.17
CA SER A 160 -4.46 12.10 -11.10
C SER A 160 -3.18 11.70 -10.35
N ASP A 161 -2.46 10.72 -10.91
CA ASP A 161 -1.30 10.09 -10.30
C ASP A 161 -0.17 11.10 -10.01
N ILE A 162 0.01 12.05 -10.94
CA ILE A 162 0.98 13.14 -10.80
C ILE A 162 0.75 14.02 -9.57
N ARG A 163 -0.47 14.10 -9.05
CA ARG A 163 -0.78 14.90 -7.85
C ARG A 163 -0.34 14.22 -6.56
N LYS A 164 -0.05 12.91 -6.59
CA LYS A 164 0.34 12.13 -5.42
C LYS A 164 1.83 11.82 -5.34
N ILE A 165 2.60 12.21 -6.35
CA ILE A 165 4.03 11.96 -6.36
C ILE A 165 4.77 12.68 -5.23
N GLU A 166 4.41 13.93 -4.91
CA GLU A 166 5.09 14.69 -3.86
C GLU A 166 4.96 13.99 -2.50
N GLU A 167 3.77 13.47 -2.19
CA GLU A 167 3.49 12.74 -0.96
C GLU A 167 4.25 11.40 -0.90
N LEU A 168 4.53 10.79 -2.05
CA LEU A 168 5.29 9.53 -2.12
C LEU A 168 6.80 9.74 -1.92
N VAL A 169 7.34 10.84 -2.44
CA VAL A 169 8.78 11.09 -2.47
C VAL A 169 9.27 12.04 -1.38
N ASP A 170 8.35 12.53 -0.53
CA ASP A 170 8.65 13.44 0.58
C ASP A 170 9.77 12.89 1.49
N GLY A 171 10.81 13.71 1.67
CA GLY A 171 11.99 13.37 2.46
C GLY A 171 12.93 12.33 1.84
N LEU A 172 12.77 11.97 0.57
CA LEU A 172 13.69 11.09 -0.16
C LEU A 172 14.70 11.87 -1.00
N LEU A 173 15.79 11.21 -1.39
CA LEU A 173 16.81 11.71 -2.32
C LEU A 173 17.07 10.61 -3.35
N ALA A 174 16.46 10.72 -4.54
CA ALA A 174 16.41 9.62 -5.49
C ALA A 174 16.05 10.07 -6.92
N THR A 175 16.43 9.26 -7.90
CA THR A 175 15.87 9.29 -9.24
C THR A 175 14.65 8.37 -9.30
N VAL A 176 13.52 8.90 -9.76
CA VAL A 176 12.22 8.22 -9.81
C VAL A 176 11.80 7.98 -11.25
N TYR A 177 11.56 6.72 -11.59
CA TYR A 177 11.18 6.27 -12.93
C TYR A 177 9.67 5.98 -13.02
N GLY A 178 8.97 6.82 -13.78
CA GLY A 178 7.51 6.80 -13.95
C GLY A 178 7.06 6.56 -15.39
N ASP A 179 5.77 6.33 -15.58
CA ASP A 179 5.16 6.26 -16.91
C ASP A 179 4.89 7.67 -17.46
N ARG A 180 4.28 7.73 -18.64
CA ARG A 180 3.90 8.99 -19.29
C ARG A 180 2.75 9.73 -18.58
N GLY A 181 2.07 9.08 -17.64
CA GLY A 181 1.05 9.67 -16.77
C GLY A 181 1.65 10.63 -15.73
N TYR A 182 2.94 10.46 -15.40
CA TYR A 182 3.67 11.36 -14.49
C TYR A 182 4.34 12.56 -15.19
N ILE A 183 4.09 12.77 -16.48
CA ILE A 183 4.66 13.92 -17.20
C ILE A 183 3.98 15.21 -16.74
N GLY A 184 4.75 16.11 -16.14
CA GLY A 184 4.36 17.48 -15.85
C GLY A 184 5.57 18.38 -15.64
N LYS A 185 5.61 19.52 -16.33
CA LYS A 185 6.77 20.43 -16.28
C LYS A 185 6.94 21.05 -14.90
N SER A 186 5.86 21.60 -14.34
CA SER A 186 5.87 22.24 -13.02
C SER A 186 6.24 21.27 -11.91
N ILE A 187 5.67 20.05 -11.92
CA ILE A 187 5.98 19.05 -10.90
C ILE A 187 7.43 18.59 -11.00
N LYS A 188 7.97 18.40 -12.22
CA LYS A 188 9.35 17.98 -12.40
C LYS A 188 10.33 19.02 -11.85
N THR A 189 10.10 20.30 -12.13
CA THR A 189 10.91 21.39 -11.57
C THR A 189 10.86 21.40 -10.05
N LYS A 190 9.66 21.29 -9.46
CA LYS A 190 9.48 21.28 -8.01
C LYS A 190 10.16 20.07 -7.34
N LEU A 191 10.10 18.90 -7.96
CA LEU A 191 10.77 17.70 -7.46
C LEU A 191 12.30 17.83 -7.54
N LEU A 192 12.83 18.43 -8.60
CA LEU A 192 14.27 18.68 -8.73
C LEU A 192 14.79 19.61 -7.63
N GLU A 193 14.02 20.64 -7.24
CA GLU A 193 14.33 21.49 -6.08
C GLU A 193 14.40 20.71 -4.77
N GLN A 194 13.72 19.58 -4.68
CA GLN A 194 13.73 18.65 -3.54
C GLN A 194 14.76 17.51 -3.71
N ASN A 195 15.67 17.60 -4.69
CA ASN A 195 16.64 16.56 -5.05
C ASN A 195 16.01 15.23 -5.50
N ILE A 196 14.84 15.31 -6.14
CA ILE A 196 14.17 14.19 -6.79
C ILE A 196 14.19 14.40 -8.31
N ASP A 197 14.88 13.54 -9.04
CA ASP A 197 14.83 13.57 -10.51
C ASP A 197 13.75 12.62 -11.04
N LEU A 198 12.67 13.19 -11.57
CA LEU A 198 11.58 12.43 -12.18
C LEU A 198 11.87 12.17 -13.66
N ILE A 199 12.00 10.89 -14.02
CA ILE A 199 12.30 10.42 -15.36
C ILE A 199 11.14 9.59 -15.91
N THR A 200 10.73 9.91 -17.14
CA THR A 200 9.62 9.27 -17.86
C THR A 200 9.97 9.19 -19.34
N TYR A 201 9.36 8.26 -20.08
CA TYR A 201 9.48 8.27 -21.54
C TYR A 201 8.90 9.57 -22.15
N PRO A 202 9.59 10.23 -23.10
CA PRO A 202 9.03 11.38 -23.79
C PRO A 202 7.78 10.98 -24.59
N ARG A 203 6.87 11.94 -24.78
CA ARG A 203 5.77 11.81 -25.74
C ARG A 203 6.29 12.14 -27.14
N LYS A 204 5.66 11.57 -28.18
CA LYS A 204 6.05 11.76 -29.60
C LYS A 204 6.14 13.25 -30.01
N ASN A 205 5.33 14.11 -29.40
CA ASN A 205 5.25 15.54 -29.69
C ASN A 205 6.19 16.41 -28.84
N MET A 206 7.00 15.83 -27.95
CA MET A 206 7.96 16.59 -27.15
C MET A 206 9.29 16.72 -27.87
N ARG A 207 9.84 17.94 -27.89
CA ARG A 207 11.20 18.22 -28.36
C ARG A 207 12.18 17.76 -27.27
N VAL A 208 12.56 16.49 -27.26
CA VAL A 208 13.53 15.94 -26.30
C VAL A 208 14.68 15.31 -27.05
N SER A 209 15.90 15.58 -26.58
CA SER A 209 17.10 14.83 -26.92
C SER A 209 16.95 13.35 -26.52
N LEU A 210 17.72 12.48 -27.17
CA LEU A 210 17.77 11.05 -26.82
C LEU A 210 17.92 10.85 -25.30
N LEU A 211 17.12 9.95 -24.73
CA LEU A 211 17.27 9.53 -23.33
C LEU A 211 18.65 8.86 -23.16
N PRO A 212 19.40 9.16 -22.09
CA PRO A 212 20.61 8.41 -21.77
C PRO A 212 20.31 6.91 -21.65
N PHE A 213 21.27 6.08 -22.08
CA PHE A 213 21.13 4.62 -22.02
C PHE A 213 20.80 4.11 -20.60
N SER A 214 21.39 4.73 -19.57
CA SER A 214 21.12 4.40 -18.16
C SER A 214 19.64 4.59 -17.81
N ASP A 215 19.06 5.72 -18.20
CA ASP A 215 17.65 6.02 -17.92
C ASP A 215 16.71 5.12 -18.72
N GLU A 216 17.07 4.83 -19.96
CA GLU A 216 16.31 3.89 -20.77
C GLU A 216 16.32 2.48 -20.15
N TYR A 217 17.48 2.04 -19.63
CA TYR A 217 17.60 0.78 -18.90
C TYR A 217 16.65 0.74 -17.70
N HIS A 218 16.65 1.76 -16.84
CA HIS A 218 15.76 1.80 -15.67
C HIS A 218 14.28 1.90 -16.05
N LEU A 219 13.92 2.68 -17.07
CA LEU A 219 12.53 2.75 -17.55
C LEU A 219 12.04 1.40 -18.08
N ARG A 220 12.90 0.59 -18.73
CA ARG A 220 12.55 -0.77 -19.17
C ARG A 220 12.30 -1.72 -17.99
N GLN A 221 12.87 -1.47 -16.82
CA GLN A 221 12.66 -2.26 -15.59
C GLN A 221 11.32 -1.97 -14.89
N ARG A 222 10.51 -1.03 -15.38
CA ARG A 222 9.16 -0.76 -14.84
C ARG A 222 8.26 -1.99 -14.75
N LYS A 223 8.47 -3.00 -15.60
CA LYS A 223 7.76 -4.28 -15.53
C LYS A 223 7.81 -4.91 -14.12
N ARG A 224 8.85 -4.64 -13.33
CA ARG A 224 9.00 -5.14 -11.97
C ARG A 224 7.94 -4.59 -11.02
N ILE A 225 7.65 -3.28 -11.07
CA ILE A 225 6.59 -2.69 -10.23
C ILE A 225 5.20 -3.12 -10.72
N GLU A 226 5.04 -3.33 -12.03
CA GLU A 226 3.81 -3.90 -12.60
C GLU A 226 3.57 -5.34 -12.11
N THR A 227 4.62 -6.18 -12.04
CA THR A 227 4.55 -7.52 -11.44
C THR A 227 4.20 -7.47 -9.95
N LEU A 228 4.83 -6.57 -9.19
CA LEU A 228 4.49 -6.37 -7.78
C LEU A 228 3.00 -6.00 -7.60
N ILE A 229 2.50 -5.09 -8.43
CA ILE A 229 1.07 -4.73 -8.46
C ILE A 229 0.19 -5.94 -8.80
N GLY A 230 0.62 -6.78 -9.74
CA GLY A 230 -0.03 -8.05 -10.07
C GLY A 230 -0.19 -8.93 -8.84
N LEU A 231 0.90 -9.20 -8.13
CA LEU A 231 0.91 -10.01 -6.90
C LEU A 231 0.02 -9.42 -5.79
N LEU A 232 -0.01 -8.09 -5.65
CA LEU A 232 -0.88 -7.43 -4.68
C LEU A 232 -2.38 -7.56 -5.00
N LYS A 233 -2.70 -7.76 -6.29
CA LYS A 233 -4.08 -7.89 -6.78
C LYS A 233 -4.54 -9.33 -6.91
N GLU A 234 -3.60 -10.27 -7.04
CA GLU A 234 -3.89 -11.70 -7.03
C GLU A 234 -4.54 -12.10 -5.70
N LYS A 235 -5.66 -12.82 -5.82
CA LYS A 235 -6.43 -13.43 -4.74
C LYS A 235 -6.85 -14.82 -5.15
#